data_AF-S5LYS0-F1
#
_entry.id   AF-S5LYS0-F1
#
_cell.length_a   1.000
_cell.length_b   1.000
_cell.length_c   1.000
_cell.angle_alpha   90.00
_cell.angle_beta   90.00
_cell.angle_gamma   90.00
#
_symmetry.space_group_name_H-M   'P 1'
#
loop_
_entity.id
_entity.type
_entity.pdbx_description
1 polymer ?
#
loop_
_entity_poly.entity_id
_entity_poly.type
_entity_poly.pdbx_seq_one_letter_code
_entity_poly.pdbx_strand_id
1 'polypeptide(L)'
;MINLYKQDYSKYLNNNGNNKNKKTKKEIAKIIWVWTKLILFVFVIISMLWGCVQMYQPQYTVGQVTDMAGNKIYSPGVAFEIIIKSLGDYGSKNHWFQFDESGQISEFSFKAISTWGEAFSVTSSPFYGFFVYPLAYILVGFVRLFSGLENGVLNSQTVEYGISVIFAILFTSILIRLITLGFTWKTQLNQEKMQGMQSKQAEIQAKYKGSLDPTAKQRQQMELMALYKKEGISPLSSIATSFLSMPFLFAMFSVVRATHALKVATVGQITLVEVPWEQIRQGNWVYISLIVVYLPLQIVSMLLPMFLQMFKKKSKLESEQQKKARKKQLIMQIVFMVMFVFIIFNIAAGVAIYWIFSSTFQIIQTLLFHFLRESKASRFKRKREKQIEKSKIAASKVKNEIKNK
;
A
#
# COMPACT_ATOMS: atom_id res chain seq x y z
N MET A 1 0.21 13.13 -49.45
CA MET A 1 1.03 12.49 -48.38
C MET A 1 0.22 12.28 -47.08
N ILE A 2 -0.90 11.53 -47.12
CA ILE A 2 -1.67 11.17 -45.91
C ILE A 2 -2.24 9.76 -46.15
N ASN A 3 -1.45 8.70 -45.98
CA ASN A 3 -1.95 7.33 -46.08
C ASN A 3 -1.08 6.28 -45.37
N LEU A 4 -0.51 6.62 -44.20
CA LEU A 4 0.46 5.74 -43.51
C LEU A 4 0.00 5.08 -42.20
N TYR A 5 -1.29 5.14 -41.81
CA TYR A 5 -1.75 4.50 -40.57
C TYR A 5 -3.18 3.93 -40.62
N LYS A 6 -3.51 3.12 -41.62
CA LYS A 6 -4.60 2.12 -41.47
C LYS A 6 -3.98 0.76 -41.17
N GLN A 7 -3.58 0.57 -39.91
CA GLN A 7 -3.18 -0.76 -39.44
C GLN A 7 -4.45 -1.54 -39.08
N ASP A 8 -4.73 -2.60 -39.82
CA ASP A 8 -5.93 -3.42 -39.63
C ASP A 8 -5.84 -4.20 -38.30
N TYR A 9 -6.77 -3.91 -37.39
CA TYR A 9 -6.83 -4.50 -36.05
C TYR A 9 -7.59 -5.83 -36.02
N SER A 10 -8.20 -6.24 -37.14
CA SER A 10 -8.97 -7.49 -37.29
C SER A 10 -8.16 -8.75 -36.94
N LYS A 11 -6.85 -8.74 -37.24
CA LYS A 11 -5.94 -9.87 -37.03
C LYS A 11 -5.77 -10.28 -35.56
N TYR A 12 -6.04 -9.38 -34.62
CA TYR A 12 -5.95 -9.67 -33.17
C TYR A 12 -7.26 -10.19 -32.57
N LEU A 13 -8.37 -10.06 -33.30
CA LEU A 13 -9.69 -10.54 -32.89
C LEU A 13 -9.92 -12.00 -33.29
N ASN A 14 -9.15 -12.52 -34.25
CA ASN A 14 -9.41 -13.81 -34.90
C ASN A 14 -8.32 -14.87 -34.66
N ASN A 15 -7.78 -14.98 -33.44
CA ASN A 15 -6.74 -15.98 -33.11
C ASN A 15 -7.21 -17.07 -32.12
N ASN A 16 -8.48 -17.48 -32.22
CA ASN A 16 -9.05 -18.58 -31.44
C ASN A 16 -9.39 -19.83 -32.30
N GLY A 17 -8.94 -19.87 -33.55
CA GLY A 17 -9.13 -21.03 -34.43
C GLY A 17 -7.89 -21.91 -34.51
N ASN A 18 -8.02 -23.16 -34.05
CA ASN A 18 -7.20 -24.32 -34.39
C ASN A 18 -5.73 -24.35 -33.94
N ASN A 19 -5.49 -24.80 -32.70
CA ASN A 19 -4.43 -25.77 -32.45
C ASN A 19 -4.68 -26.54 -31.14
N LYS A 20 -5.44 -27.63 -31.21
CA LYS A 20 -5.47 -28.65 -30.15
C LYS A 20 -4.24 -29.54 -30.34
N ASN A 21 -3.09 -29.13 -29.81
CA ASN A 21 -1.90 -29.99 -29.75
C ASN A 21 -1.36 -30.06 -28.33
N LYS A 22 -1.01 -31.28 -27.90
CA LYS A 22 -0.61 -31.68 -26.54
C LYS A 22 0.23 -30.61 -25.84
N LYS A 23 -0.29 -30.05 -24.74
CA LYS A 23 0.43 -29.07 -23.93
C LYS A 23 1.77 -29.65 -23.48
N THR A 24 2.87 -28.98 -23.81
CA THR A 24 4.22 -29.44 -23.43
C THR A 24 4.36 -29.40 -21.90
N LYS A 25 5.23 -30.24 -21.30
CA LYS A 25 5.48 -30.21 -19.83
C LYS A 25 5.74 -28.78 -19.29
N LYS A 26 6.40 -27.94 -20.09
CA LYS A 26 6.66 -26.52 -19.81
C LYS A 26 5.38 -25.66 -19.76
N GLU A 27 4.40 -25.93 -20.62
CA GLU A 27 3.10 -25.25 -20.61
C GLU A 27 2.23 -25.68 -19.43
N ILE A 28 2.27 -26.98 -19.08
CA ILE A 28 1.59 -27.50 -17.88
C ILE A 28 2.21 -26.86 -16.62
N ALA A 29 3.54 -26.83 -16.50
CA ALA A 29 4.22 -26.16 -15.39
C ALA A 29 3.87 -24.66 -15.30
N LYS A 30 3.75 -23.97 -16.44
CA LYS A 30 3.32 -22.57 -16.49
C LYS A 30 1.88 -22.39 -16.02
N ILE A 31 0.98 -23.30 -16.41
CA ILE A 31 -0.42 -23.30 -15.97
C ILE A 31 -0.50 -23.53 -14.47
N ILE A 32 0.18 -24.56 -13.95
CA ILE A 32 0.25 -24.85 -12.51
C ILE A 32 0.74 -23.61 -11.76
N TRP A 33 1.84 -23.00 -12.19
CA TRP A 33 2.40 -21.80 -11.55
C TRP A 33 1.44 -20.61 -11.54
N VAL A 34 0.65 -20.42 -12.61
CA VAL A 34 -0.38 -19.39 -12.67
C VAL A 34 -1.51 -19.67 -11.69
N TRP A 35 -2.00 -20.91 -11.64
CA TRP A 35 -3.05 -21.32 -10.70
C TRP A 35 -2.59 -21.25 -9.25
N THR A 36 -1.36 -21.69 -8.94
CA THR A 36 -0.77 -21.57 -7.60
C THR A 36 -0.74 -20.11 -7.14
N LYS A 37 -0.31 -19.19 -8.01
CA LYS A 37 -0.33 -17.75 -7.70
C LYS A 37 -1.73 -17.20 -7.48
N LEU A 38 -2.69 -17.62 -8.29
CA LEU A 38 -4.07 -17.17 -8.19
C LEU A 38 -4.73 -17.68 -6.90
N ILE A 39 -4.54 -18.97 -6.58
CA ILE A 39 -5.01 -19.58 -5.33
C ILE A 39 -4.39 -18.87 -4.13
N LEU A 40 -3.08 -18.63 -4.15
CA LEU A 40 -2.40 -17.91 -3.08
C LEU A 40 -2.92 -16.48 -2.93
N PHE A 41 -3.16 -15.77 -4.04
CA PHE A 41 -3.74 -14.43 -4.01
C PHE A 41 -5.16 -14.42 -3.44
N VAL A 42 -6.01 -15.35 -3.87
CA VAL A 42 -7.38 -15.50 -3.35
C VAL A 42 -7.37 -15.88 -1.87
N PHE A 43 -6.49 -16.80 -1.46
CA PHE A 43 -6.30 -17.19 -0.07
C PHE A 43 -5.92 -15.99 0.81
N VAL A 44 -4.96 -15.16 0.37
CA VAL A 44 -4.57 -13.95 1.11
C VAL A 44 -5.74 -12.98 1.24
N ILE A 45 -6.54 -12.79 0.20
CA ILE A 45 -7.72 -11.91 0.25
C ILE A 45 -8.78 -12.46 1.22
N ILE A 46 -9.12 -13.74 1.11
CA ILE A 46 -10.14 -14.36 1.97
C ILE A 46 -9.67 -14.32 3.42
N SER A 47 -8.41 -14.68 3.68
CA SER A 47 -7.78 -14.58 5.00
C SER A 47 -7.87 -13.16 5.55
N MET A 48 -7.47 -12.16 4.77
CA MET A 48 -7.55 -10.75 5.18
C MET A 48 -8.98 -10.31 5.46
N LEU A 49 -9.94 -10.59 4.57
CA LEU A 49 -11.34 -10.21 4.77
C LEU A 49 -11.94 -10.89 6.00
N TRP A 50 -11.60 -12.16 6.23
CA TRP A 50 -12.00 -12.89 7.43
C TRP A 50 -11.45 -12.23 8.69
N GLY A 51 -10.15 -11.91 8.73
CA GLY A 51 -9.52 -11.19 9.83
C GLY A 51 -10.13 -9.80 10.07
N CYS A 52 -10.42 -9.06 9.00
CA CYS A 52 -11.07 -7.75 9.10
C CYS A 52 -12.46 -7.85 9.72
N VAL A 53 -13.29 -8.80 9.30
CA VAL A 53 -14.65 -8.99 9.86
C VAL A 53 -14.57 -9.43 11.33
N GLN A 54 -13.65 -10.34 11.65
CA GLN A 54 -13.44 -10.79 13.03
C GLN A 54 -13.11 -9.64 13.96
N MET A 55 -12.27 -8.69 13.53
CA MET A 55 -11.84 -7.54 14.32
C MET A 55 -12.96 -6.59 14.80
N TYR A 56 -14.15 -6.68 14.19
CA TYR A 56 -15.33 -5.90 14.56
C TYR A 56 -16.38 -6.71 15.34
N GLN A 57 -16.13 -7.99 15.64
CA GLN A 57 -17.05 -8.77 16.46
C GLN A 57 -16.87 -8.43 17.95
N PRO A 58 -17.93 -8.52 18.78
CA PRO A 58 -17.89 -8.17 20.20
C PRO A 58 -16.75 -8.82 21.00
N GLN A 59 -16.47 -10.11 20.75
CA GLN A 59 -15.36 -10.83 21.40
C GLN A 59 -13.95 -10.34 20.98
N TYR A 60 -13.84 -9.48 19.96
CA TYR A 60 -12.58 -8.95 19.43
C TYR A 60 -12.53 -7.41 19.41
N THR A 61 -13.56 -6.72 19.91
CA THR A 61 -13.64 -5.25 19.97
C THR A 61 -13.07 -4.68 21.28
N VAL A 62 -12.57 -3.44 21.21
CA VAL A 62 -12.05 -2.71 22.38
C VAL A 62 -13.23 -2.12 23.16
N GLY A 63 -13.38 -2.51 24.43
CA GLY A 63 -14.28 -1.86 25.39
C GLY A 63 -13.55 -0.84 26.27
N GLN A 64 -14.22 0.22 26.71
CA GLN A 64 -13.73 1.08 27.79
C GLN A 64 -14.19 0.53 29.12
N VAL A 65 -13.28 0.49 30.09
CA VAL A 65 -13.52 -0.10 31.40
C VAL A 65 -12.95 0.82 32.46
N THR A 66 -13.47 0.77 33.67
CA THR A 66 -13.08 1.69 34.74
C THR A 66 -12.15 0.94 35.71
N ASP A 67 -10.95 1.47 35.99
CA ASP A 67 -10.04 0.87 36.98
C ASP A 67 -10.52 1.03 38.42
N MET A 68 -9.79 0.42 39.36
CA MET A 68 -10.05 0.53 40.81
C MET A 68 -9.90 1.96 41.36
N ALA A 69 -9.34 2.90 40.59
CA ALA A 69 -9.19 4.30 40.93
C ALA A 69 -10.23 5.21 40.24
N GLY A 70 -11.20 4.63 39.51
CA GLY A 70 -12.25 5.38 38.82
C GLY A 70 -11.84 5.96 37.46
N ASN A 71 -10.63 5.66 36.97
CA ASN A 71 -10.17 6.14 35.66
C ASN A 71 -10.78 5.28 34.55
N LYS A 72 -11.29 5.94 33.50
CA LYS A 72 -11.67 5.28 32.24
C LYS A 72 -10.40 4.83 31.53
N ILE A 73 -10.00 3.59 31.75
CA ILE A 73 -8.95 2.95 30.97
C ILE A 73 -9.58 2.30 29.74
N TYR A 74 -8.93 2.43 28.59
CA TYR A 74 -9.22 1.52 27.50
C TYR A 74 -8.87 0.13 28.01
N SER A 75 -9.88 -0.74 28.15
CA SER A 75 -9.60 -2.16 28.32
C SER A 75 -8.72 -2.53 27.14
N PRO A 76 -7.65 -3.29 27.33
CA PRO A 76 -6.94 -3.96 26.25
C PRO A 76 -7.91 -4.96 25.57
N GLY A 77 -8.92 -4.47 24.87
CA GLY A 77 -9.99 -5.25 24.30
C GLY A 77 -9.52 -5.87 23.00
N VAL A 78 -9.01 -7.05 23.23
CA VAL A 78 -8.93 -8.18 22.34
C VAL A 78 -9.15 -9.31 23.34
N ALA A 79 -10.04 -10.27 23.09
CA ALA A 79 -10.15 -11.46 23.95
C ALA A 79 -8.80 -12.19 24.13
N PHE A 80 -7.76 -11.75 23.42
CA PHE A 80 -6.39 -12.19 23.52
C PHE A 80 -5.39 -11.04 23.51
N GLU A 81 -4.20 -11.20 24.08
CA GLU A 81 -3.12 -10.22 23.93
C GLU A 81 -1.90 -10.89 23.32
N ILE A 82 -1.29 -10.28 22.30
CA ILE A 82 -0.04 -10.79 21.74
C ILE A 82 1.09 -10.35 22.66
N ILE A 83 1.72 -11.32 23.31
CA ILE A 83 2.81 -11.14 24.28
C ILE A 83 3.99 -11.99 23.82
N ILE A 84 5.04 -11.33 23.34
CA ILE A 84 6.22 -12.04 22.81
C ILE A 84 7.25 -12.27 23.92
N LYS A 85 6.98 -13.26 24.77
CA LYS A 85 7.83 -13.59 25.93
C LYS A 85 9.29 -13.87 25.57
N SER A 86 9.54 -14.48 24.42
CA SER A 86 10.90 -14.74 23.93
C SER A 86 11.73 -13.47 23.69
N LEU A 87 11.07 -12.31 23.58
CA LEU A 87 11.69 -11.01 23.38
C LEU A 87 11.67 -10.11 24.63
N GLY A 88 11.33 -10.65 25.80
CA GLY A 88 11.31 -9.90 27.06
C GLY A 88 10.05 -9.06 27.27
N ASP A 89 8.99 -9.33 26.49
CA ASP A 89 7.65 -8.78 26.69
C ASP A 89 6.86 -9.74 27.60
N TYR A 90 6.59 -9.31 28.84
CA TYR A 90 5.98 -10.17 29.87
C TYR A 90 4.50 -9.87 30.14
N GLY A 91 3.91 -8.86 29.47
CA GLY A 91 2.52 -8.48 29.65
C GLY A 91 2.20 -7.84 31.01
N SER A 92 0.97 -7.33 31.15
CA SER A 92 0.35 -7.08 32.47
C SER A 92 -0.43 -8.32 32.92
N LYS A 93 -0.84 -8.40 34.20
CA LYS A 93 -1.58 -9.56 34.74
C LYS A 93 -2.74 -9.96 33.81
N ASN A 94 -2.91 -11.26 33.54
CA ASN A 94 -3.91 -11.83 32.62
C ASN A 94 -5.39 -11.54 32.98
N HIS A 95 -5.63 -10.77 34.04
CA HIS A 95 -6.92 -10.53 34.66
C HIS A 95 -7.00 -9.06 35.05
N TRP A 96 -8.14 -8.43 34.76
CA TRP A 96 -8.44 -7.09 35.23
C TRP A 96 -9.91 -7.04 35.72
N PHE A 97 -10.18 -6.17 36.68
CA PHE A 97 -11.46 -6.14 37.40
C PHE A 97 -12.22 -4.85 37.02
N GLN A 98 -13.51 -4.99 36.69
CA GLN A 98 -14.43 -3.88 36.45
C GLN A 98 -15.45 -3.80 37.57
N PHE A 99 -15.77 -2.59 38.02
CA PHE A 99 -16.96 -2.34 38.84
C PHE A 99 -18.10 -1.89 37.94
N ASP A 100 -19.28 -2.50 38.06
CA ASP A 100 -20.50 -1.94 37.46
C ASP A 100 -21.04 -0.74 38.28
N GLU A 101 -22.01 -0.01 37.74
CA GLU A 101 -22.65 1.14 38.43
C GLU A 101 -23.35 0.74 39.75
N SER A 102 -23.57 -0.56 39.98
CA SER A 102 -24.10 -1.15 41.22
C SER A 102 -23.03 -1.73 42.15
N GLY A 103 -21.74 -1.58 41.84
CA GLY A 103 -20.63 -2.04 42.65
C GLY A 103 -20.26 -3.53 42.51
N GLN A 104 -20.83 -4.26 41.54
CA GLN A 104 -20.41 -5.65 41.29
C GLN A 104 -19.06 -5.72 40.56
N ILE A 105 -18.22 -6.65 41.00
CA ILE A 105 -16.91 -6.91 40.41
C ILE A 105 -17.05 -7.93 39.29
N SER A 106 -16.78 -7.52 38.06
CA SER A 106 -16.62 -8.40 36.91
C SER A 106 -15.14 -8.63 36.64
N GLU A 107 -14.68 -9.88 36.74
CA GLU A 107 -13.32 -10.28 36.38
C GLU A 107 -13.24 -10.60 34.88
N PHE A 108 -12.32 -9.92 34.19
CA PHE A 108 -12.06 -10.14 32.77
C PHE A 108 -10.67 -10.72 32.59
N SER A 109 -10.60 -11.95 32.09
CA SER A 109 -9.34 -12.58 31.69
C SER A 109 -9.12 -12.45 30.18
N PHE A 110 -7.91 -12.07 29.76
CA PHE A 110 -7.52 -12.10 28.34
C PHE A 110 -6.65 -13.32 28.04
N LYS A 111 -6.84 -13.93 26.86
CA LYS A 111 -6.02 -15.06 26.38
C LYS A 111 -4.67 -14.56 25.86
N ALA A 112 -3.58 -14.70 26.62
CA ALA A 112 -2.26 -14.41 26.07
C ALA A 112 -1.96 -15.33 24.85
N ILE A 113 -1.63 -14.72 23.70
CA ILE A 113 -1.03 -15.38 22.54
C ILE A 113 0.47 -15.13 22.61
N SER A 114 1.22 -16.15 23.00
CA SER A 114 2.67 -16.10 23.13
C SER A 114 3.40 -16.96 22.10
N THR A 115 2.69 -17.78 21.35
CA THR A 115 3.28 -18.61 20.29
C THR A 115 2.62 -18.40 18.93
N TRP A 116 3.37 -18.72 17.87
CA TRP A 116 2.86 -18.62 16.50
C TRP A 116 1.66 -19.54 16.24
N GLY A 117 1.64 -20.73 16.86
CA GLY A 117 0.54 -21.68 16.76
C GLY A 117 -0.74 -21.16 17.43
N GLU A 118 -0.62 -20.53 18.60
CA GLU A 118 -1.75 -19.89 19.29
C GLU A 118 -2.39 -18.78 18.46
N ALA A 119 -1.61 -18.06 17.65
CA ALA A 119 -2.15 -17.05 16.75
C ALA A 119 -3.18 -17.63 15.76
N PHE A 120 -3.05 -18.90 15.38
CA PHE A 120 -4.05 -19.58 14.55
C PHE A 120 -5.22 -20.14 15.37
N SER A 121 -4.93 -20.84 16.48
CA SER A 121 -5.95 -21.56 17.24
C SER A 121 -6.83 -20.64 18.08
N VAL A 122 -6.26 -19.62 18.74
CA VAL A 122 -6.99 -18.71 19.62
C VAL A 122 -7.87 -17.74 18.83
N THR A 123 -7.39 -17.26 17.69
CA THR A 123 -8.14 -16.31 16.85
C THR A 123 -8.99 -17.01 15.80
N SER A 124 -8.77 -18.30 15.56
CA SER A 124 -9.35 -19.05 14.43
C SER A 124 -9.18 -18.31 13.09
N SER A 125 -8.03 -17.66 12.92
CA SER A 125 -7.78 -16.73 11.81
C SER A 125 -6.42 -16.96 11.17
N PRO A 126 -6.39 -17.39 9.90
CA PRO A 126 -5.14 -17.46 9.15
C PRO A 126 -4.47 -16.08 9.02
N PHE A 127 -5.24 -14.98 9.10
CA PHE A 127 -4.71 -13.63 9.02
C PHE A 127 -3.82 -13.28 10.23
N TYR A 128 -4.29 -13.61 11.43
CA TYR A 128 -3.51 -13.37 12.65
C TYR A 128 -2.25 -14.23 12.69
N GLY A 129 -2.34 -15.49 12.27
CA GLY A 129 -1.17 -16.36 12.19
C GLY A 129 -0.17 -15.96 11.11
N PHE A 130 -0.60 -15.67 9.87
CA PHE A 130 0.35 -15.39 8.77
C PHE A 130 0.82 -13.94 8.68
N PHE A 131 0.04 -12.97 9.18
CA PHE A 131 0.36 -11.54 9.03
C PHE A 131 0.54 -10.84 10.37
N VAL A 132 -0.41 -10.94 11.29
CA VAL A 132 -0.38 -10.14 12.54
C VAL A 132 0.73 -10.59 13.48
N TYR A 133 0.82 -11.89 13.79
CA TYR A 133 1.80 -12.40 14.75
C TYR A 133 3.26 -12.25 14.27
N PRO A 134 3.62 -12.61 13.02
CA PRO A 134 4.99 -12.37 12.54
C PRO A 134 5.35 -10.89 12.55
N LEU A 135 4.39 -10.02 12.21
CA LEU A 135 4.59 -8.58 12.24
C LEU A 135 4.77 -8.06 13.67
N ALA A 136 3.96 -8.53 14.63
CA ALA A 136 4.10 -8.22 16.05
C ALA A 136 5.46 -8.68 16.58
N TYR A 137 5.90 -9.90 16.22
CA TYR A 137 7.21 -10.43 16.61
C TYR A 137 8.36 -9.55 16.12
N ILE A 138 8.34 -9.19 14.83
CA ILE A 138 9.35 -8.28 14.24
C ILE A 138 9.33 -6.93 14.96
N LEU A 139 8.14 -6.38 15.18
CA LEU A 139 7.98 -5.09 15.80
C LEU A 139 8.52 -5.10 17.23
N VAL A 140 8.14 -6.07 18.07
CA VAL A 140 8.66 -6.21 19.44
C VAL A 140 10.17 -6.44 19.42
N GLY A 141 10.68 -7.15 18.42
CA GLY A 141 12.13 -7.30 18.21
C GLY A 141 12.83 -5.97 18.00
N PHE A 142 12.24 -5.07 17.22
CA PHE A 142 12.77 -3.71 17.08
C PHE A 142 12.59 -2.86 18.35
N VAL A 143 11.46 -2.98 19.05
CA VAL A 143 11.28 -2.30 20.35
C VAL A 143 12.41 -2.68 21.29
N ARG A 144 12.69 -3.99 21.41
CA ARG A 144 13.79 -4.54 22.20
C ARG A 144 15.16 -3.99 21.76
N LEU A 145 15.39 -3.92 20.44
CA LEU A 145 16.64 -3.42 19.89
C LEU A 145 16.88 -1.95 20.25
N PHE A 146 15.83 -1.12 20.16
CA PHE A 146 15.92 0.31 20.40
C PHE A 146 15.71 0.73 21.85
N SER A 147 15.25 -0.17 22.73
CA SER A 147 15.03 0.11 24.16
C SER A 147 16.27 -0.07 25.01
N GLY A 148 17.43 -0.41 24.43
CA GLY A 148 18.73 -0.38 25.12
C GLY A 148 18.76 -1.18 26.44
N LEU A 149 18.24 -2.41 26.42
CA LEU A 149 18.04 -3.21 27.64
C LEU A 149 19.32 -3.42 28.47
N GLU A 150 19.38 -2.82 29.67
CA GLU A 150 20.36 -3.21 30.71
C GLU A 150 19.94 -4.51 31.44
N ASN A 151 18.64 -4.82 31.57
CA ASN A 151 18.13 -5.93 32.41
C ASN A 151 17.20 -6.95 31.70
N GLY A 152 17.09 -6.91 30.37
CA GLY A 152 16.31 -7.90 29.62
C GLY A 152 14.77 -7.74 29.67
N VAL A 153 14.24 -6.74 30.38
CA VAL A 153 12.80 -6.45 30.54
C VAL A 153 12.44 -5.09 29.93
N LEU A 154 11.37 -5.04 29.13
CA LEU A 154 10.84 -3.79 28.56
C LEU A 154 10.14 -2.97 29.66
N ASN A 155 10.75 -1.85 30.10
CA ASN A 155 10.10 -0.91 31.02
C ASN A 155 9.26 0.10 30.23
N SER A 156 7.94 -0.03 30.27
CA SER A 156 7.01 0.81 29.50
C SER A 156 6.78 2.21 30.08
N GLN A 157 7.31 2.52 31.26
CA GLN A 157 7.06 3.79 31.95
C GLN A 157 8.09 4.89 31.62
N THR A 158 9.14 4.57 30.86
CA THR A 158 10.19 5.55 30.52
C THR A 158 9.87 6.26 29.20
N VAL A 159 10.29 7.53 29.08
CA VAL A 159 10.20 8.30 27.82
C VAL A 159 10.98 7.61 26.70
N GLU A 160 12.09 6.97 27.06
CA GLU A 160 12.94 6.18 26.17
C GLU A 160 12.15 5.06 25.50
N TYR A 161 11.26 4.38 26.23
CA TYR A 161 10.42 3.32 25.67
C TYR A 161 9.52 3.82 24.54
N GLY A 162 8.85 4.96 24.75
CA GLY A 162 8.05 5.61 23.71
C GLY A 162 8.83 5.87 22.43
N ILE A 163 10.06 6.40 22.57
CA ILE A 163 10.97 6.65 21.45
C ILE A 163 11.36 5.34 20.76
N SER A 164 11.69 4.30 21.53
CA SER A 164 12.01 2.96 21.00
C SER A 164 10.84 2.38 20.19
N VAL A 165 9.59 2.57 20.64
CA VAL A 165 8.41 2.15 19.89
C VAL A 165 8.24 2.94 18.59
N ILE A 166 8.52 4.24 18.56
CA ILE A 166 8.51 5.04 17.31
C ILE A 166 9.52 4.48 16.32
N PHE A 167 10.76 4.22 16.76
CA PHE A 167 11.78 3.60 15.90
C PHE A 167 11.37 2.20 15.45
N ALA A 168 10.77 1.40 16.33
CA ALA A 168 10.26 0.08 15.97
C ALA A 168 9.20 0.16 14.87
N ILE A 169 8.25 1.10 14.99
CA ILE A 169 7.25 1.35 13.94
C ILE A 169 7.93 1.81 12.65
N LEU A 170 8.90 2.72 12.70
CA LEU A 170 9.66 3.20 11.54
C LEU A 170 10.35 2.04 10.79
N PHE A 171 11.16 1.24 11.49
CA PHE A 171 11.93 0.16 10.88
C PHE A 171 11.04 -0.99 10.40
N THR A 172 9.98 -1.31 11.15
CA THR A 172 8.95 -2.25 10.69
C THR A 172 8.26 -1.75 9.41
N SER A 173 7.96 -0.45 9.34
CA SER A 173 7.37 0.18 8.16
C SER A 173 8.30 0.11 6.95
N ILE A 174 9.60 0.38 7.14
CA ILE A 174 10.61 0.24 6.08
C ILE A 174 10.67 -1.20 5.59
N LEU A 175 10.68 -2.19 6.48
CA LEU A 175 10.70 -3.60 6.11
C LEU A 175 9.49 -3.98 5.26
N ILE A 176 8.27 -3.64 5.71
CA ILE A 176 7.04 -3.86 4.95
C ILE A 176 7.14 -3.21 3.57
N ARG A 177 7.63 -1.97 3.52
CA ARG A 177 7.75 -1.21 2.27
C ARG A 177 8.76 -1.81 1.31
N LEU A 178 9.87 -2.36 1.80
CA LEU A 178 10.85 -3.08 0.96
C LEU A 178 10.28 -4.39 0.41
N ILE A 179 9.57 -5.16 1.24
CA ILE A 179 8.91 -6.41 0.81
C ILE A 179 7.87 -6.09 -0.27
N THR A 180 6.97 -5.14 0.00
CA THR A 180 5.93 -4.73 -0.96
C THR A 180 6.52 -4.11 -2.22
N LEU A 181 7.62 -3.35 -2.14
CA LEU A 181 8.34 -2.83 -3.29
C LEU A 181 8.87 -3.96 -4.19
N GLY A 182 9.44 -5.00 -3.60
CA GLY A 182 9.93 -6.18 -4.33
C GLY A 182 8.82 -6.84 -5.15
N PHE A 183 7.64 -7.02 -4.57
CA PHE A 183 6.49 -7.60 -5.26
C PHE A 183 5.86 -6.65 -6.30
N THR A 184 5.82 -5.35 -6.01
CA THR A 184 5.16 -4.35 -6.88
C THR A 184 6.06 -3.80 -7.98
N TRP A 185 7.36 -4.14 -8.00
CA TRP A 185 8.33 -3.62 -8.96
C TRP A 185 7.87 -3.72 -10.42
N LYS A 186 7.41 -4.92 -10.83
CA LYS A 186 6.89 -5.15 -12.19
C LYS A 186 5.63 -4.36 -12.47
N THR A 187 4.76 -4.21 -11.47
CA THR A 187 3.54 -3.42 -11.62
C THR A 187 3.83 -1.94 -11.79
N GLN A 188 4.78 -1.39 -11.04
CA GLN A 188 5.18 0.01 -11.17
C GLN A 188 5.80 0.31 -12.55
N LEU A 189 6.53 -0.65 -13.12
CA LEU A 189 7.01 -0.58 -14.51
C LEU A 189 5.85 -0.62 -15.53
N ASN A 190 4.84 -1.46 -15.30
CA ASN A 190 3.66 -1.51 -16.17
C ASN A 190 2.84 -0.22 -16.11
N GLN A 191 2.69 0.38 -14.93
CA GLN A 191 2.02 1.68 -14.76
C GLN A 191 2.75 2.79 -15.52
N GLU A 192 4.08 2.75 -15.56
CA GLU A 192 4.87 3.69 -16.35
C GLU A 192 4.66 3.53 -17.86
N LYS A 193 4.72 2.29 -18.36
CA LYS A 193 4.43 2.02 -19.77
C LYS A 193 3.02 2.50 -20.13
N MET A 194 2.06 2.29 -19.24
CA MET A 194 0.70 2.80 -19.40
C MET A 194 0.66 4.33 -19.52
N GLN A 195 1.42 5.05 -18.68
CA GLN A 195 1.54 6.51 -18.77
C GLN A 195 2.17 6.96 -20.10
N GLY A 196 3.19 6.25 -20.59
CA GLY A 196 3.81 6.53 -21.89
C GLY A 196 2.87 6.35 -23.09
N MET A 197 1.84 5.51 -22.96
CA MET A 197 0.85 5.25 -24.01
C MET A 197 -0.36 6.17 -24.00
N GLN A 198 -0.41 7.14 -23.07
CA GLN A 198 -1.57 8.04 -22.95
C GLN A 198 -1.92 8.75 -24.27
N SER A 199 -0.93 9.03 -25.13
CA SER A 199 -1.16 9.61 -26.46
C SER A 199 -1.92 8.65 -27.39
N LYS A 200 -1.47 7.39 -27.50
CA LYS A 200 -2.12 6.35 -28.31
C LYS A 200 -3.53 6.04 -27.81
N GLN A 201 -3.72 6.03 -26.48
CA GLN A 201 -5.05 5.92 -25.88
C GLN A 201 -5.96 7.09 -26.29
N ALA A 202 -5.44 8.32 -26.31
CA ALA A 202 -6.19 9.50 -26.72
C ALA A 202 -6.60 9.46 -28.20
N GLU A 203 -5.74 8.95 -29.07
CA GLU A 203 -6.04 8.76 -30.50
C GLU A 203 -7.20 7.78 -30.73
N ILE A 204 -7.14 6.60 -30.09
CA ILE A 204 -8.25 5.63 -30.12
C ILE A 204 -9.52 6.26 -29.58
N GLN A 205 -9.44 7.00 -28.46
CA GLN A 205 -10.62 7.66 -27.90
C GLN A 205 -11.19 8.76 -28.80
N ALA A 206 -10.35 9.50 -29.52
CA ALA A 206 -10.77 10.52 -30.48
C ALA A 206 -11.54 9.91 -31.66
N LYS A 207 -11.12 8.73 -32.14
CA LYS A 207 -11.78 7.99 -33.23
C LYS A 207 -13.26 7.68 -32.95
N TYR A 208 -13.64 7.50 -31.69
CA TYR A 208 -15.01 7.16 -31.27
C TYR A 208 -15.75 8.32 -30.59
N LYS A 209 -15.19 9.53 -30.61
CA LYS A 209 -15.77 10.70 -29.95
C LYS A 209 -17.10 11.09 -30.62
N GLY A 210 -18.13 11.32 -29.81
CA GLY A 210 -19.46 11.74 -30.29
C GLY A 210 -20.40 10.59 -30.68
N SER A 211 -19.94 9.34 -30.64
CA SER A 211 -20.82 8.19 -30.87
C SER A 211 -21.67 7.88 -29.63
N LEU A 212 -22.99 7.87 -29.80
CA LEU A 212 -23.98 7.49 -28.77
C LEU A 212 -24.27 5.97 -28.78
N ASP A 213 -23.85 5.28 -29.83
CA ASP A 213 -24.10 3.86 -30.04
C ASP A 213 -23.34 2.99 -28.99
N PRO A 214 -24.04 2.12 -28.24
CA PRO A 214 -23.42 1.13 -27.35
C PRO A 214 -22.33 0.29 -28.04
N THR A 215 -22.50 -0.04 -29.32
CA THR A 215 -21.54 -0.86 -30.07
C THR A 215 -20.22 -0.12 -30.30
N ALA A 216 -20.27 1.19 -30.51
CA ALA A 216 -19.08 2.03 -30.69
C ALA A 216 -18.25 2.12 -29.40
N LYS A 217 -18.90 2.22 -28.24
CA LYS A 217 -18.22 2.15 -26.93
C LYS A 217 -17.57 0.79 -26.70
N GLN A 218 -18.23 -0.30 -27.09
CA GLN A 218 -17.66 -1.64 -26.98
C GLN A 218 -16.44 -1.81 -27.88
N ARG A 219 -16.50 -1.33 -29.14
CA ARG A 219 -15.36 -1.32 -30.07
C ARG A 219 -14.19 -0.49 -29.55
N GLN A 220 -14.46 0.67 -28.98
CA GLN A 220 -13.45 1.51 -28.33
C GLN A 220 -12.73 0.76 -27.20
N GLN A 221 -13.48 0.05 -26.33
CA GLN A 221 -12.89 -0.75 -25.27
C GLN A 221 -12.04 -1.91 -25.81
N MET A 222 -12.50 -2.58 -26.87
CA MET A 222 -11.76 -3.65 -27.54
C MET A 222 -10.45 -3.14 -28.17
N GLU A 223 -10.46 -1.99 -28.85
CA GLU A 223 -9.24 -1.40 -29.43
C GLU A 223 -8.23 -0.99 -28.34
N LEU A 224 -8.71 -0.43 -27.21
CA LEU A 224 -7.86 -0.14 -26.05
C LEU A 224 -7.24 -1.41 -25.45
N MET A 225 -8.01 -2.48 -25.31
CA MET A 225 -7.51 -3.77 -24.83
C MET A 225 -6.50 -4.40 -25.81
N ALA A 226 -6.75 -4.28 -27.12
CA ALA A 226 -5.82 -4.73 -28.15
C ALA A 226 -4.49 -3.95 -28.10
N LEU A 227 -4.54 -2.64 -27.88
CA LEU A 227 -3.36 -1.81 -27.63
C LEU A 227 -2.57 -2.30 -26.40
N TYR A 228 -3.25 -2.57 -25.28
CA TYR A 228 -2.61 -3.11 -24.07
C TYR A 228 -1.96 -4.46 -24.30
N LYS A 229 -2.64 -5.36 -25.02
CA LYS A 229 -2.10 -6.68 -25.38
C LYS A 229 -0.86 -6.57 -26.28
N LYS A 230 -0.89 -5.69 -27.28
CA LYS A 230 0.24 -5.44 -28.20
C LYS A 230 1.47 -4.93 -27.47
N GLU A 231 1.28 -4.09 -26.46
CA GLU A 231 2.36 -3.46 -25.70
C GLU A 231 2.77 -4.28 -24.46
N GLY A 232 2.14 -5.44 -24.26
CA GLY A 232 2.43 -6.38 -23.18
C GLY A 232 2.07 -5.86 -21.79
N ILE A 233 1.04 -5.01 -21.70
CA ILE A 233 0.61 -4.35 -20.46
C ILE A 233 -0.65 -5.01 -19.94
N SER A 234 -0.65 -5.39 -18.67
CA SER A 234 -1.83 -5.92 -17.99
C SER A 234 -2.59 -4.80 -17.28
N PRO A 235 -3.83 -4.47 -17.66
CA PRO A 235 -4.63 -3.45 -16.97
C PRO A 235 -4.96 -3.85 -15.52
N LEU A 236 -5.01 -5.16 -15.22
CA LEU A 236 -5.24 -5.67 -13.86
C LEU A 236 -4.03 -5.47 -12.93
N SER A 237 -2.85 -5.13 -13.46
CA SER A 237 -1.68 -4.94 -12.60
C SER A 237 -1.91 -3.81 -11.60
N SER A 238 -2.56 -2.71 -12.02
CA SER A 238 -2.82 -1.57 -11.14
C SER A 238 -3.67 -1.93 -9.93
N ILE A 239 -4.69 -2.78 -10.12
CA ILE A 239 -5.55 -3.28 -9.04
C ILE A 239 -4.75 -4.22 -8.14
N ALA A 240 -3.94 -5.10 -8.71
CA ALA A 240 -3.12 -6.05 -7.95
C ALA A 240 -2.15 -5.35 -6.97
N THR A 241 -1.57 -4.20 -7.33
CA THR A 241 -0.73 -3.43 -6.39
C THR A 241 -1.51 -2.91 -5.19
N SER A 242 -2.72 -2.38 -5.39
CA SER A 242 -3.55 -1.89 -4.28
C SER A 242 -3.93 -3.02 -3.33
N PHE A 243 -4.29 -4.18 -3.85
CA PHE A 243 -4.63 -5.36 -3.04
C PHE A 243 -3.44 -5.88 -2.25
N LEU A 244 -2.22 -5.81 -2.79
CA LEU A 244 -1.05 -6.31 -2.10
C LEU A 244 -0.71 -5.49 -0.84
N SER A 245 -1.02 -4.19 -0.84
CA SER A 245 -0.75 -3.32 0.31
C SER A 245 -1.77 -3.48 1.44
N MET A 246 -2.99 -3.96 1.15
CA MET A 246 -4.09 -4.04 2.12
C MET A 246 -3.79 -4.99 3.29
N PRO A 247 -3.26 -6.21 3.11
CA PRO A 247 -2.95 -7.12 4.23
C PRO A 247 -1.99 -6.49 5.24
N PHE A 248 -0.97 -5.79 4.76
CA PHE A 248 0.00 -5.13 5.64
C PHE A 248 -0.61 -3.97 6.43
N LEU A 249 -1.53 -3.22 5.82
CA LEU A 249 -2.26 -2.16 6.48
C LEU A 249 -3.10 -2.71 7.65
N PHE A 250 -3.93 -3.72 7.38
CA PHE A 250 -4.77 -4.33 8.41
C PHE A 250 -3.95 -5.09 9.45
N ALA A 251 -2.79 -5.65 9.07
CA ALA A 251 -1.92 -6.33 10.00
C ALA A 251 -1.35 -5.32 10.99
N MET A 252 -0.86 -4.16 10.51
CA MET A 252 -0.36 -3.11 11.39
C MET A 252 -1.45 -2.55 12.30
N PHE A 253 -2.67 -2.36 11.78
CA PHE A 253 -3.83 -1.99 12.58
C PHE A 253 -4.05 -2.97 13.74
N SER A 254 -4.01 -4.27 13.43
CA SER A 254 -4.20 -5.33 14.41
C SER A 254 -3.06 -5.39 15.41
N VAL A 255 -1.81 -5.21 14.96
CA VAL A 255 -0.61 -5.21 15.81
C VAL A 255 -0.67 -4.08 16.83
N VAL A 256 -1.02 -2.85 16.42
CA VAL A 256 -1.15 -1.70 17.33
C VAL A 256 -2.17 -1.96 18.43
N ARG A 257 -3.29 -2.62 18.10
CA ARG A 257 -4.37 -2.89 19.07
C ARG A 257 -4.17 -4.16 19.88
N ALA A 258 -3.44 -5.15 19.37
CA ALA A 258 -3.36 -6.48 19.97
C ALA A 258 -2.04 -6.76 20.69
N THR A 259 -0.96 -6.04 20.36
CA THR A 259 0.37 -6.30 20.91
C THR A 259 0.57 -5.51 22.19
N HIS A 260 0.92 -6.20 23.27
CA HIS A 260 1.13 -5.58 24.59
C HIS A 260 2.10 -4.41 24.52
N ALA A 261 3.27 -4.61 23.91
CA ALA A 261 4.31 -3.59 23.77
C ALA A 261 3.83 -2.25 23.20
N LEU A 262 2.77 -2.24 22.37
CA LEU A 262 2.20 -1.02 21.77
C LEU A 262 1.04 -0.44 22.56
N LYS A 263 0.30 -1.28 23.28
CA LYS A 263 -0.80 -0.85 24.15
C LYS A 263 -0.32 0.03 25.29
N VAL A 264 0.81 -0.35 25.89
CA VAL A 264 1.39 0.37 27.03
C VAL A 264 2.32 1.51 26.61
N ALA A 265 2.56 1.68 25.30
CA ALA A 265 3.48 2.69 24.79
C ALA A 265 2.84 4.08 24.78
N THR A 266 3.54 5.03 25.40
CA THR A 266 3.21 6.45 25.38
C THR A 266 4.34 7.23 24.70
N VAL A 267 3.98 8.12 23.78
CA VAL A 267 4.90 9.02 23.06
C VAL A 267 4.59 10.44 23.49
N GLY A 268 5.43 11.01 24.36
CA GLY A 268 5.11 12.26 25.03
C GLY A 268 3.85 12.11 25.88
N GLN A 269 2.75 12.75 25.48
CA GLN A 269 1.44 12.64 26.13
C GLN A 269 0.41 11.85 25.30
N ILE A 270 0.86 11.19 24.22
CA ILE A 270 0.00 10.44 23.30
C ILE A 270 0.18 8.94 23.56
N THR A 271 -0.85 8.28 24.05
CA THR A 271 -0.90 6.81 24.15
C THR A 271 -1.27 6.22 22.78
N LEU A 272 -0.53 5.21 22.33
CA LEU A 272 -0.66 4.72 20.95
C LEU A 272 -1.97 3.96 20.64
N VAL A 273 -2.67 3.48 21.65
CA VAL A 273 -3.96 2.79 21.46
C VAL A 273 -5.18 3.69 21.54
N GLU A 274 -5.00 4.90 22.06
CA GLU A 274 -6.09 5.86 22.20
C GLU A 274 -6.54 6.41 20.86
N VAL A 275 -7.82 6.79 20.80
CA VAL A 275 -8.45 7.32 19.59
C VAL A 275 -8.39 8.85 19.64
N PRO A 276 -7.75 9.54 18.65
CA PRO A 276 -7.58 10.98 18.66
C PRO A 276 -8.87 11.77 18.85
N TRP A 277 -9.97 11.39 18.18
CA TRP A 277 -11.24 12.10 18.31
C TRP A 277 -11.80 12.08 19.73
N GLU A 278 -11.68 10.95 20.43
CA GLU A 278 -12.16 10.82 21.79
C GLU A 278 -11.35 11.71 22.73
N GLN A 279 -10.03 11.67 22.59
CA GLN A 279 -9.09 12.45 23.39
C GLN A 279 -9.26 13.96 23.18
N ILE A 280 -9.47 14.39 21.93
CA ILE A 280 -9.74 15.81 21.63
C ILE A 280 -11.03 16.28 22.30
N ARG A 281 -12.10 15.47 22.27
CA ARG A 281 -13.37 15.81 22.94
C ARG A 281 -13.24 15.88 24.47
N GLN A 282 -12.32 15.10 25.04
CA GLN A 282 -12.00 15.11 26.47
C GLN A 282 -11.06 16.26 26.87
N GLY A 283 -10.63 17.11 25.93
CA GLY A 283 -9.75 18.25 26.18
C GLY A 283 -8.26 17.95 26.01
N ASN A 284 -7.87 16.78 25.53
CA ASN A 284 -6.48 16.43 25.25
C ASN A 284 -6.08 16.91 23.85
N TRP A 285 -5.88 18.23 23.72
CA TRP A 285 -5.54 18.91 22.46
C TRP A 285 -4.21 18.45 21.84
N VAL A 286 -3.33 17.77 22.60
CA VAL A 286 -2.08 17.22 22.09
C VAL A 286 -2.30 16.27 20.92
N TYR A 287 -3.42 15.54 20.88
CA TYR A 287 -3.77 14.65 19.76
C TYR A 287 -3.98 15.40 18.42
N ILE A 288 -4.24 16.71 18.43
CA ILE A 288 -4.30 17.52 17.21
C ILE A 288 -2.91 17.64 16.56
N SER A 289 -1.83 17.68 17.35
CA SER A 289 -0.48 17.75 16.81
C SER A 289 -0.17 16.58 15.86
N LEU A 290 -0.64 15.37 16.21
CA LEU A 290 -0.52 14.17 15.39
C LEU A 290 -1.24 14.33 14.04
N ILE A 291 -2.43 14.92 14.05
CA ILE A 291 -3.26 15.14 12.85
C ILE A 291 -2.66 16.23 11.96
N VAL A 292 -2.15 17.31 12.57
CA VAL A 292 -1.48 18.42 11.88
C VAL A 292 -0.21 17.95 11.18
N VAL A 293 0.51 16.97 11.73
CA VAL A 293 1.67 16.35 11.07
C VAL A 293 1.24 15.37 9.98
N TYR A 294 0.28 14.49 10.28
CA TYR A 294 -0.13 13.42 9.37
C TYR A 294 -0.82 13.94 8.10
N LEU A 295 -1.81 14.83 8.21
CA LEU A 295 -2.65 15.22 7.08
C LEU A 295 -1.84 15.87 5.94
N PRO A 296 -1.01 16.91 6.17
CA PRO A 296 -0.20 17.51 5.11
C PRO A 296 0.71 16.49 4.43
N LEU A 297 1.32 15.61 5.21
CA LEU A 297 2.23 14.59 4.69
C LEU A 297 1.48 13.56 3.81
N GLN A 298 0.29 13.13 4.24
CA GLN A 298 -0.58 12.24 3.48
C GLN A 298 -1.04 12.90 2.16
N ILE A 299 -1.42 14.18 2.22
CA ILE A 299 -1.83 14.97 1.05
C ILE A 299 -0.68 15.04 0.03
N VAL A 300 0.52 15.37 0.48
CA VAL A 300 1.71 15.44 -0.37
C VAL A 300 2.02 14.07 -0.98
N SER A 301 2.06 13.02 -0.15
CA SER A 301 2.28 11.62 -0.58
C SER A 301 1.32 11.18 -1.71
N MET A 302 0.06 11.58 -1.63
CA MET A 302 -0.97 11.22 -2.58
C MET A 302 -0.95 12.04 -3.89
N LEU A 303 -0.74 13.36 -3.79
CA LEU A 303 -0.80 14.26 -4.95
C LEU A 303 0.52 14.33 -5.72
N LEU A 304 1.66 14.05 -5.07
CA LEU A 304 2.98 14.13 -5.66
C LEU A 304 3.13 13.32 -6.97
N PRO A 305 2.70 12.04 -7.08
CA PRO A 305 2.81 11.29 -8.33
C PRO A 305 2.08 11.94 -9.50
N MET A 306 0.97 12.63 -9.22
CA MET A 306 0.18 13.33 -10.23
C MET A 306 0.82 14.67 -10.62
N PHE A 307 1.32 15.44 -9.65
CA PHE A 307 2.06 16.67 -9.95
C PHE A 307 3.29 16.39 -10.82
N LEU A 308 4.07 15.36 -10.49
CA LEU A 308 5.23 14.95 -11.31
C LEU A 308 4.83 14.48 -12.71
N GLN A 309 3.67 13.83 -12.87
CA GLN A 309 3.14 13.49 -14.20
C GLN A 309 2.74 14.72 -15.01
N MET A 310 2.28 15.78 -14.35
CA MET A 310 1.88 17.02 -14.99
C MET A 310 3.10 17.76 -15.55
N PHE A 311 4.17 17.88 -14.76
CA PHE A 311 5.41 18.53 -15.19
C PHE A 311 6.08 17.86 -16.41
N LYS A 312 5.87 16.54 -16.61
CA LYS A 312 6.39 15.83 -17.79
C LYS A 312 5.67 16.16 -19.10
N LYS A 313 4.44 16.67 -19.05
CA LYS A 313 3.71 17.05 -20.27
C LYS A 313 4.05 18.47 -20.72
N LYS A 314 4.99 18.58 -21.66
CA LYS A 314 5.20 19.80 -22.47
C LYS A 314 4.33 19.88 -23.74
N SER A 315 3.21 19.15 -23.83
CA SER A 315 2.40 19.13 -25.07
C SER A 315 1.23 20.12 -25.02
N LYS A 316 1.27 21.14 -25.89
CA LYS A 316 0.24 22.18 -26.11
C LYS A 316 -1.14 21.69 -26.64
N LEU A 317 -1.43 20.39 -26.67
CA LEU A 317 -2.73 19.85 -27.08
C LEU A 317 -3.12 18.66 -26.18
N GLU A 318 -3.51 18.97 -24.94
CA GLU A 318 -4.17 17.99 -24.09
C GLU A 318 -5.64 17.89 -24.51
N SER A 319 -6.05 16.73 -25.06
CA SER A 319 -7.44 16.49 -25.47
C SER A 319 -8.41 16.74 -24.31
N GLU A 320 -9.58 17.35 -24.59
CA GLU A 320 -10.64 17.61 -23.59
C GLU A 320 -11.02 16.35 -22.78
N GLN A 321 -11.00 15.18 -23.42
CA GLN A 321 -11.26 13.90 -22.78
C GLN A 321 -10.16 13.52 -21.77
N GLN A 322 -8.91 13.88 -22.05
CA GLN A 322 -7.76 13.62 -21.19
C GLN A 322 -7.77 14.53 -19.95
N LYS A 323 -8.21 15.80 -20.13
CA LYS A 323 -8.52 16.68 -19.00
C LYS A 323 -9.64 16.09 -18.14
N LYS A 324 -10.69 15.55 -18.74
CA LYS A 324 -11.80 14.89 -18.02
C LYS A 324 -11.34 13.65 -17.23
N ALA A 325 -10.48 12.82 -17.83
CA ALA A 325 -9.89 11.67 -17.15
C ALA A 325 -9.01 12.08 -15.96
N ARG A 326 -8.17 13.12 -16.12
CA ARG A 326 -7.37 13.68 -15.01
C ARG A 326 -8.25 14.28 -13.91
N LYS A 327 -9.28 15.05 -14.27
CA LYS A 327 -10.25 15.60 -13.31
C LYS A 327 -10.94 14.48 -12.54
N LYS A 328 -11.35 13.40 -13.21
CA LYS A 328 -11.92 12.22 -12.54
C LYS A 328 -10.93 11.57 -11.57
N GLN A 329 -9.66 11.43 -11.96
CA GLN A 329 -8.61 10.93 -11.08
C GLN A 329 -8.44 11.83 -9.85
N LEU A 330 -8.40 13.15 -10.03
CA LEU A 330 -8.34 14.14 -8.95
C LEU A 330 -9.51 14.02 -7.97
N ILE A 331 -10.75 13.95 -8.49
CA ILE A 331 -11.95 13.82 -7.66
C ILE A 331 -11.89 12.53 -6.84
N MET A 332 -11.52 11.40 -7.45
CA MET A 332 -11.37 10.14 -6.71
C MET A 332 -10.31 10.24 -5.61
N GLN A 333 -9.20 10.96 -5.86
CA GLN A 333 -8.17 11.18 -4.86
C GLN A 333 -8.67 12.07 -3.71
N ILE A 334 -9.41 13.14 -4.01
CA ILE A 334 -10.00 14.03 -2.99
C ILE A 334 -11.04 13.29 -2.14
N VAL A 335 -11.91 12.48 -2.76
CA VAL A 335 -12.91 11.68 -2.02
C VAL A 335 -12.21 10.74 -1.03
N PHE A 336 -11.16 10.04 -1.48
CA PHE A 336 -10.39 9.15 -0.62
C PHE A 336 -9.65 9.93 0.49
N MET A 337 -9.17 11.14 0.21
CA MET A 337 -8.56 12.02 1.23
C MET A 337 -9.55 12.40 2.33
N VAL A 338 -10.78 12.81 1.98
CA VAL A 338 -11.82 13.14 2.96
C VAL A 338 -12.17 11.91 3.82
N MET A 339 -12.28 10.74 3.19
CA MET A 339 -12.49 9.48 3.92
C MET A 339 -11.35 9.16 4.88
N PHE A 340 -10.09 9.37 4.46
CA PHE A 340 -8.92 9.14 5.33
C PHE A 340 -8.84 10.12 6.49
N VAL A 341 -9.32 11.35 6.32
CA VAL A 341 -9.48 12.29 7.43
C VAL A 341 -10.46 11.71 8.44
N PHE A 342 -11.64 11.24 8.03
CA PHE A 342 -12.57 10.62 8.98
C PHE A 342 -11.96 9.40 9.70
N ILE A 343 -11.20 8.56 8.98
CA ILE A 343 -10.55 7.37 9.56
C ILE A 343 -9.48 7.77 10.60
N ILE A 344 -8.63 8.77 10.33
CA ILE A 344 -7.53 9.12 11.26
C ILE A 344 -8.05 9.62 12.60
N PHE A 345 -9.19 10.31 12.61
CA PHE A 345 -9.81 10.77 13.84
C PHE A 345 -10.36 9.60 14.68
N ASN A 346 -10.80 8.51 14.04
CA ASN A 346 -11.51 7.40 14.69
C ASN A 346 -10.67 6.13 14.91
N ILE A 347 -9.37 6.19 14.65
CA ILE A 347 -8.44 5.05 14.73
C ILE A 347 -7.41 5.23 15.85
N ALA A 348 -6.81 4.15 16.34
CA ALA A 348 -5.73 4.22 17.32
C ALA A 348 -4.55 5.08 16.82
N ALA A 349 -4.02 5.95 17.69
CA ALA A 349 -2.96 6.91 17.37
C ALA A 349 -1.67 6.27 16.83
N GLY A 350 -1.32 5.05 17.26
CA GLY A 350 -0.18 4.29 16.76
C GLY A 350 -0.29 3.95 15.26
N VAL A 351 -1.52 3.79 14.73
CA VAL A 351 -1.74 3.59 13.29
C VAL A 351 -1.46 4.88 12.52
N ALA A 352 -1.75 6.04 13.11
CA ALA A 352 -1.40 7.33 12.51
C ALA A 352 0.14 7.49 12.39
N ILE A 353 0.89 7.10 13.42
CA ILE A 353 2.37 7.12 13.39
C ILE A 353 2.90 6.21 12.27
N TYR A 354 2.36 5.00 12.13
CA TYR A 354 2.68 4.12 11.02
C TYR A 354 2.45 4.81 9.67
N TRP A 355 1.31 5.46 9.48
CA TRP A 355 1.01 6.13 8.23
C TRP A 355 1.89 7.34 7.95
N ILE A 356 2.33 8.08 8.98
CA ILE A 356 3.33 9.14 8.82
C ILE A 356 4.58 8.56 8.15
N PHE A 357 5.17 7.49 8.71
CA PHE A 357 6.35 6.86 8.11
C PHE A 357 6.07 6.26 6.74
N SER A 358 4.92 5.62 6.57
CA SER A 358 4.48 5.02 5.31
C SER A 358 4.36 6.07 4.20
N SER A 359 3.84 7.26 4.51
CA SER A 359 3.70 8.38 3.57
C SER A 359 5.01 9.09 3.28
N THR A 360 5.88 9.26 4.29
CA THR A 360 7.27 9.69 4.07
C THR A 360 7.98 8.75 3.10
N PHE A 361 7.88 7.44 3.31
CA PHE A 361 8.47 6.46 2.40
C PHE A 361 7.87 6.57 0.99
N GLN A 362 6.56 6.73 0.86
CA GLN A 362 5.90 6.88 -0.43
C GLN A 362 6.41 8.12 -1.19
N ILE A 363 6.62 9.24 -0.50
CA ILE A 363 7.20 10.47 -1.08
C ILE A 363 8.61 10.19 -1.58
N ILE A 364 9.47 9.65 -0.71
CA ILE A 364 10.87 9.33 -1.04
C ILE A 364 10.92 8.36 -2.22
N GLN A 365 10.14 7.28 -2.18
CA GLN A 365 10.02 6.30 -3.25
C GLN A 365 9.61 6.96 -4.57
N THR A 366 8.59 7.82 -4.54
CA THR A 366 8.08 8.50 -5.74
C THR A 366 9.14 9.41 -6.35
N LEU A 367 9.85 10.19 -5.53
CA LEU A 367 10.96 11.03 -5.97
C LEU A 367 12.13 10.20 -6.50
N LEU A 368 12.52 9.15 -5.80
CA LEU A 368 13.62 8.26 -6.21
C LEU A 368 13.32 7.62 -7.57
N PHE A 369 12.11 7.08 -7.78
CA PHE A 369 11.70 6.56 -9.09
C PHE A 369 11.71 7.65 -10.16
N HIS A 370 11.29 8.88 -9.83
CA HIS A 370 11.34 10.00 -10.75
C HIS A 370 12.77 10.33 -11.19
N PHE A 371 13.69 10.52 -10.24
CA PHE A 371 15.09 10.85 -10.52
C PHE A 371 15.83 9.73 -11.26
N LEU A 372 15.64 8.47 -10.85
CA LEU A 372 16.23 7.32 -11.55
C LEU A 372 15.75 7.24 -13.01
N ARG A 373 14.48 7.58 -13.27
CA ARG A 373 13.91 7.60 -14.62
C ARG A 373 14.47 8.73 -15.46
N GLU A 374 14.53 9.95 -14.95
CA GLU A 374 15.09 11.09 -15.68
C GLU A 374 16.57 10.88 -16.03
N SER A 375 17.34 10.29 -15.11
CA SER A 375 18.72 9.89 -15.36
C SER A 375 18.83 8.86 -16.48
N LYS A 376 17.93 7.85 -16.53
CA LYS A 376 17.92 6.87 -17.63
C LYS A 376 17.51 7.51 -18.96
N ALA A 377 16.45 8.33 -18.97
CA ALA A 377 15.93 8.97 -20.18
C ALA A 377 16.96 9.91 -20.81
N SER A 378 17.64 10.75 -20.02
CA SER A 378 18.71 11.63 -20.49
C SER A 378 19.90 10.86 -21.06
N ARG A 379 20.31 9.75 -20.41
CA ARG A 379 21.34 8.84 -20.94
C ARG A 379 20.95 8.25 -22.30
N PHE A 380 19.71 7.77 -22.46
CA PHE A 380 19.24 7.23 -23.74
C PHE A 380 19.17 8.28 -24.84
N LYS A 381 18.69 9.49 -24.52
CA LYS A 381 18.64 10.62 -25.46
C LYS A 381 20.06 10.98 -25.95
N ARG A 382 21.02 11.13 -25.02
CA ARG A 382 22.43 11.40 -25.35
C ARG A 382 23.06 10.29 -26.21
N LYS A 383 22.72 9.02 -25.96
CA LYS A 383 23.18 7.89 -26.81
C LYS A 383 22.61 7.97 -28.23
N ARG A 384 21.31 8.29 -28.38
CA ARG A 384 20.67 8.47 -29.70
C ARG A 384 21.23 9.66 -30.46
N GLU A 385 21.45 10.79 -29.80
CA GLU A 385 22.05 11.98 -30.43
C GLU A 385 23.46 11.68 -30.97
N LYS A 386 24.30 10.99 -30.18
CA LYS A 386 25.62 10.53 -30.63
C LYS A 386 25.54 9.56 -31.82
N GLN A 387 24.53 8.68 -31.88
CA GLN A 387 24.34 7.78 -33.03
C GLN A 387 23.92 8.54 -34.28
N ILE A 388 23.00 9.49 -34.15
CA ILE A 388 22.55 10.35 -35.25
C ILE A 388 23.71 11.20 -35.77
N GLU A 389 24.49 11.79 -34.87
CA GLU A 389 25.68 12.58 -35.24
C GLU A 389 26.71 11.73 -35.99
N LYS A 390 27.02 10.52 -35.49
CA LYS A 390 27.88 9.56 -36.20
C LYS A 390 27.35 9.21 -37.59
N SER A 391 26.04 8.97 -37.72
CA SER A 391 25.43 8.67 -39.03
C SER A 391 25.48 9.86 -39.99
N LYS A 392 25.34 11.10 -39.49
CA LYS A 392 25.46 12.33 -40.29
C LYS A 392 26.89 12.52 -40.78
N ILE A 393 27.89 12.32 -39.92
CA ILE A 393 29.32 12.42 -40.26
C ILE A 393 29.69 11.34 -41.29
N ALA A 394 29.20 10.11 -41.14
CA ALA A 394 29.41 9.05 -42.12
C ALA A 394 28.77 9.39 -43.48
N ALA A 395 27.52 9.89 -43.47
CA ALA A 395 26.83 10.30 -44.69
C ALA A 395 27.52 11.49 -45.39
N SER A 396 28.06 12.46 -44.64
CA SER A 396 28.81 13.58 -45.23
C SER A 396 30.14 13.15 -45.85
N LYS A 397 30.83 12.17 -45.25
CA LYS A 397 32.06 11.60 -45.82
C LYS A 397 31.80 10.92 -47.16
N VAL A 398 30.79 10.06 -47.23
CA VAL A 398 30.38 9.40 -48.47
C VAL A 398 29.98 10.41 -49.54
N LYS A 399 29.24 11.46 -49.16
CA LYS A 399 28.85 12.53 -50.10
C LYS A 399 30.06 13.31 -50.66
N ASN A 400 31.09 13.52 -49.85
CA ASN A 400 32.32 14.18 -50.29
C ASN A 400 33.18 13.26 -51.19
N GLU A 401 33.23 11.96 -50.91
CA GLU A 401 33.93 10.98 -51.77
C GLU A 401 33.27 10.86 -53.15
N ILE A 402 31.92 10.92 -53.22
CA ILE A 402 31.18 10.91 -54.49
C ILE A 402 31.39 12.20 -55.30
N LYS A 403 31.63 13.34 -54.63
CA LYS A 403 31.84 14.63 -55.30
C LYS A 403 33.26 14.83 -55.82
N ASN A 404 34.22 14.05 -55.32
CA ASN A 404 35.63 14.08 -55.71
C ASN A 404 36.01 12.99 -56.72
N LYS A 405 35.04 12.16 -57.13
CA LYS A 405 35.09 11.29 -58.32
C LYS A 405 34.25 11.94 -59.40
#